data_AF-A0A935TQJ3-F1
#
_entry.id   AF-A0A935TQJ3-F1
#
_cell.length_a   1.000
_cell.length_b   1.000
_cell.length_c   1.000
_cell.angle_alpha   90.00
_cell.angle_beta   90.00
_cell.angle_gamma   90.00
#
_symmetry.space_group_name_H-M   'P 1'
#
loop_
_entity.id
_entity.type
_entity.pdbx_description
1 polymer ?
#
loop_
_entity_poly.entity_id
_entity_poly.type
_entity_poly.pdbx_seq_one_letter_code
_entity_poly.pdbx_strand_id
1 'polypeptide(L)'
;MRFLLIKVIGAAILCFVVLGKIVAQTSTSLPEFVISGVLLNADTNEPVPYASVGIDGSSLGTVTNIYGEFELHLPLKHKQSNLAISCIGFFKDLFPISGLNTSGVCEIKLKPRTYELNEVTVYANLSPEKIVQYAIESIPKNYIGANFIADGFYREYFKENGKYVAFAEAAISLYDGEGYASKKIQKEKELVSLDELRVSDIYNKSDYALYIDVNYALRSNIIRNVNYWKIFAQKFDVKSEYVRMAGITYDGDDLVYIIAYKVISKKRGNYEGKIFIRKYDFAVLRLEINADNRMKGRVVNGSPYKSQAIITYKTHEGKMCLSYIHASHDVHYEKSGNKFDLTFYSELFVNDIQTRGVDPVTAAEAMKPTSIFYQPRYRTYDPNFWEEYNLFFESPNNEQIIADLEARRPLEDQFKVNGKLKLKPTPIVNLPLHKVAMTEITPETKQ
;
A
#
# COMPACT_ATOMS: atom_id res chain seq x y z
N MET A 1 0.99 -31.23 33.57
CA MET A 1 2.05 -31.42 34.58
C MET A 1 2.25 -32.93 34.72
N ARG A 2 3.23 -33.52 34.05
CA ARG A 2 4.59 -33.79 34.55
C ARG A 2 5.35 -34.42 33.36
N PHE A 3 6.43 -33.92 32.78
CA PHE A 3 7.38 -32.83 33.07
C PHE A 3 7.91 -32.36 31.69
N LEU A 4 7.48 -31.22 31.16
CA LEU A 4 8.22 -29.96 31.08
C LEU A 4 9.70 -29.98 31.51
N LEU A 5 10.54 -29.35 30.67
CA LEU A 5 11.72 -28.54 31.04
C LEU A 5 12.63 -29.11 32.14
N ILE A 6 13.77 -29.69 31.75
CA ILE A 6 15.12 -29.42 32.30
C ILE A 6 16.09 -30.04 31.29
N LYS A 7 16.92 -29.17 30.70
CA LYS A 7 18.09 -29.38 29.79
C LYS A 7 18.04 -28.47 28.57
N VAL A 8 17.60 -27.24 28.79
CA VAL A 8 18.30 -26.08 28.25
C VAL A 8 19.68 -26.05 28.92
N ILE A 9 20.69 -25.53 28.21
CA ILE A 9 22.03 -25.06 28.65
C ILE A 9 23.19 -25.92 28.12
N GLY A 10 23.91 -25.35 27.14
CA GLY A 10 25.24 -25.78 26.66
C GLY A 10 25.26 -26.06 25.15
N ALA A 11 25.31 -25.06 24.26
CA ALA A 11 26.59 -24.51 23.76
C ALA A 11 27.69 -25.60 23.68
N ALA A 12 28.28 -25.96 22.54
CA ALA A 12 28.34 -25.36 21.23
C ALA A 12 29.11 -26.33 20.30
N ILE A 13 29.24 -25.93 19.04
CA ILE A 13 30.28 -26.35 18.08
C ILE A 13 30.07 -27.73 17.42
N LEU A 14 29.68 -27.75 16.13
CA LEU A 14 30.59 -27.98 14.98
C LEU A 14 29.74 -28.27 13.72
N CYS A 15 30.10 -27.64 12.59
CA CYS A 15 29.73 -27.94 11.20
C CYS A 15 28.27 -27.61 10.78
N PHE A 16 27.97 -26.80 9.75
CA PHE A 16 28.69 -26.51 8.52
C PHE A 16 28.57 -25.02 8.14
N VAL A 17 29.73 -24.40 7.84
CA VAL A 17 29.82 -23.23 6.98
C VAL A 17 29.53 -23.71 5.55
N VAL A 18 28.42 -23.29 4.97
CA VAL A 18 28.32 -23.15 3.52
C VAL A 18 28.39 -21.65 3.26
N LEU A 19 29.58 -21.21 2.83
CA LEU A 19 29.80 -19.93 2.19
C LEU A 19 28.99 -19.93 0.88
N GLY A 20 27.73 -19.54 0.97
CA GLY A 20 26.99 -19.07 -0.19
C GLY A 20 27.71 -17.82 -0.69
N LYS A 21 28.18 -17.87 -1.95
CA LYS A 21 28.65 -16.67 -2.63
C LYS A 21 27.49 -15.68 -2.68
N ILE A 22 27.59 -14.60 -1.92
CA ILE A 22 26.79 -13.40 -2.16
C ILE A 22 27.28 -12.88 -3.51
N VAL A 23 26.60 -13.26 -4.58
CA VAL A 23 26.63 -12.43 -5.79
C VAL A 23 25.86 -11.19 -5.38
N ALA A 24 26.58 -10.13 -5.04
CA ALA A 24 26.01 -8.81 -5.02
C ALA A 24 25.53 -8.56 -6.45
N GLN A 25 24.22 -8.74 -6.69
CA GLN A 25 23.60 -8.18 -7.87
C GLN A 25 23.71 -6.67 -7.67
N THR A 26 24.68 -6.06 -8.34
CA THR A 26 24.63 -4.64 -8.63
C THR A 26 23.35 -4.43 -9.43
N SER A 27 22.29 -4.00 -8.77
CA SER A 27 21.17 -3.34 -9.43
C SER A 27 21.75 -2.10 -10.08
N THR A 28 22.12 -2.25 -11.35
CA THR A 28 22.34 -1.10 -12.20
C THR A 28 20.95 -0.45 -12.26
N SER A 29 20.76 0.70 -11.62
CA SER A 29 19.52 1.45 -11.74
C SER A 29 19.31 1.65 -13.24
N LEU A 30 18.34 0.93 -13.81
CA LEU A 30 17.98 1.16 -15.20
C LEU A 30 17.59 2.63 -15.28
N PRO A 31 17.94 3.35 -16.35
CA PRO A 31 17.43 4.69 -16.52
C PRO A 31 15.89 4.61 -16.51
N GLU A 32 15.30 5.42 -15.64
CA GLU A 32 13.87 5.48 -15.40
C GLU A 32 13.34 6.84 -15.86
N PHE A 33 12.02 6.94 -15.95
CA PHE A 33 11.29 8.18 -16.16
C PHE A 33 9.99 8.13 -15.37
N VAL A 34 9.48 9.30 -15.01
CA VAL A 34 8.29 9.46 -14.18
C VAL A 34 7.13 9.99 -15.00
N ILE A 35 5.93 9.47 -14.76
CA ILE A 35 4.68 10.03 -15.25
C ILE A 35 3.88 10.49 -14.03
N SER A 36 3.70 11.79 -13.90
CA SER A 36 2.83 12.41 -12.89
C SER A 36 1.55 12.90 -13.53
N GLY A 37 0.42 12.73 -12.87
CA GLY A 37 -0.85 13.23 -13.41
C GLY A 37 -1.99 13.28 -12.43
N VAL A 38 -3.08 13.91 -12.86
CA VAL A 38 -4.36 13.97 -12.16
C VAL A 38 -5.43 13.33 -13.04
N LEU A 39 -6.10 12.33 -12.49
CA LEU A 39 -7.21 11.64 -13.14
C LEU A 39 -8.53 12.28 -12.74
N LEU A 40 -9.26 12.79 -13.73
CA LEU A 40 -10.54 13.47 -13.56
C LEU A 40 -11.67 12.71 -14.26
N ASN A 41 -12.87 12.81 -13.71
CA ASN A 41 -14.07 12.34 -14.36
C ASN A 41 -14.35 13.21 -15.59
N ALA A 42 -14.47 12.60 -16.77
CA ALA A 42 -14.66 13.34 -18.01
C ALA A 42 -15.96 14.18 -18.04
N ASP A 43 -16.98 13.75 -17.29
CA ASP A 43 -18.30 14.40 -17.28
C ASP A 43 -18.39 15.50 -16.21
N THR A 44 -17.80 15.28 -15.03
CA THR A 44 -17.93 16.20 -13.87
C THR A 44 -16.68 17.02 -13.57
N ASN A 45 -15.52 16.65 -14.12
CA ASN A 45 -14.18 17.13 -13.74
C ASN A 45 -13.82 16.94 -12.25
N GLU A 46 -14.57 16.10 -11.52
CA GLU A 46 -14.19 15.71 -10.16
C GLU A 46 -13.05 14.69 -10.19
N PRO A 47 -12.16 14.68 -9.19
CA PRO A 47 -11.12 13.67 -9.07
C PRO A 47 -11.64 12.24 -9.08
N VAL A 48 -10.90 11.34 -9.73
CA VAL A 48 -11.19 9.90 -9.72
C VAL A 48 -10.19 9.20 -8.82
N PRO A 49 -10.53 8.98 -7.53
CA PRO A 49 -9.63 8.34 -6.60
C PRO A 49 -9.60 6.82 -6.77
N TYR A 50 -8.48 6.23 -6.36
CA TYR A 50 -8.27 4.78 -6.29
C TYR A 50 -8.38 4.06 -7.64
N ALA A 51 -8.09 4.76 -8.73
CA ALA A 51 -7.95 4.19 -10.06
C ALA A 51 -6.59 3.51 -10.19
N SER A 52 -6.56 2.35 -10.84
CA SER A 52 -5.31 1.71 -11.22
C SER A 52 -4.73 2.42 -12.43
N VAL A 53 -3.44 2.74 -12.36
CA VAL A 53 -2.67 3.37 -13.44
C VAL A 53 -1.44 2.51 -13.66
N GLY A 54 -1.25 1.90 -14.83
CA GLY A 54 -0.13 1.00 -15.06
C GLY A 54 0.21 0.82 -16.52
N ILE A 55 1.24 0.02 -16.79
CA ILE A 55 1.62 -0.31 -18.16
C ILE A 55 0.77 -1.48 -18.67
N ASP A 56 0.19 -1.32 -19.86
CA ASP A 56 -0.59 -2.38 -20.48
C ASP A 56 0.27 -3.65 -20.68
N GLY A 57 -0.22 -4.78 -20.19
CA GLY A 57 0.50 -6.06 -20.22
C GLY A 57 1.65 -6.22 -19.21
N SER A 58 1.80 -5.30 -18.24
CA SER A 58 2.83 -5.34 -17.19
C SER A 58 2.21 -5.39 -15.79
N SER A 59 2.99 -5.80 -14.78
CA SER A 59 2.65 -5.65 -13.36
C SER A 59 2.98 -4.28 -12.78
N LEU A 60 3.81 -3.50 -13.49
CA LEU A 60 4.21 -2.15 -13.11
C LEU A 60 3.02 -1.19 -13.16
N GLY A 61 2.72 -0.59 -12.01
CA GLY A 61 1.64 0.38 -11.88
C GLY A 61 1.64 1.07 -10.53
N THR A 62 0.71 2.01 -10.39
CA THR A 62 0.42 2.81 -9.22
C THR A 62 -1.10 2.94 -9.08
N VAL A 63 -1.54 3.70 -8.08
CA VAL A 63 -2.96 3.98 -7.82
C VAL A 63 -3.15 5.47 -7.57
N THR A 64 -4.24 6.05 -8.08
CA THR A 64 -4.57 7.45 -7.78
C THR A 64 -4.94 7.65 -6.31
N ASN A 65 -4.46 8.73 -5.70
CA ASN A 65 -4.79 9.09 -4.32
C ASN A 65 -6.23 9.65 -4.19
N ILE A 66 -6.59 10.16 -3.02
CA ILE A 66 -7.93 10.72 -2.77
C ILE A 66 -8.26 11.96 -3.63
N TYR A 67 -7.24 12.61 -4.17
CA TYR A 67 -7.32 13.78 -5.05
C TYR A 67 -7.18 13.42 -6.53
N GLY A 68 -7.21 12.12 -6.87
CA GLY A 68 -7.08 11.64 -8.25
C GLY A 68 -5.64 11.72 -8.78
N GLU A 69 -4.68 12.12 -7.97
CA GLU A 69 -3.29 12.32 -8.38
C GLU A 69 -2.53 10.99 -8.33
N PHE A 70 -1.60 10.80 -9.27
CA PHE A 70 -0.73 9.63 -9.32
C PHE A 70 0.67 9.99 -9.79
N GLU A 71 1.61 9.12 -9.46
CA GLU A 71 2.98 9.15 -9.94
C GLU A 71 3.41 7.71 -10.22
N LEU A 72 3.96 7.49 -11.41
CA LEU A 72 4.35 6.18 -11.91
C LEU A 72 5.80 6.21 -12.42
N HIS A 73 6.65 5.43 -11.77
CA HIS A 73 8.08 5.29 -12.09
C HIS A 73 8.29 4.10 -13.02
N LEU A 74 8.97 4.33 -14.14
CA LEU A 74 9.04 3.34 -15.22
C LEU A 74 10.43 3.27 -15.85
N PRO A 75 10.95 2.06 -16.12
CA PRO A 75 12.14 1.90 -16.95
C PRO A 75 11.95 2.48 -18.36
N LEU A 76 13.00 3.10 -18.93
CA LEU A 76 12.96 3.75 -20.25
C LEU A 76 12.40 2.86 -21.39
N LYS A 77 12.48 1.54 -21.26
CA LYS A 77 11.91 0.57 -22.22
C LYS A 77 10.40 0.76 -22.45
N HIS A 78 9.70 1.39 -21.49
CA HIS A 78 8.26 1.62 -21.55
C HIS A 78 7.85 2.96 -22.18
N LYS A 79 8.80 3.78 -22.68
CA LYS A 79 8.48 5.08 -23.33
C LYS A 79 7.54 4.97 -24.54
N GLN A 80 7.47 3.81 -25.18
CA GLN A 80 6.60 3.53 -26.33
C GLN A 80 5.41 2.63 -25.97
N SER A 81 5.20 2.34 -24.68
CA SER A 81 4.06 1.55 -24.20
C SER A 81 2.80 2.41 -24.05
N ASN A 82 1.67 1.76 -23.79
CA ASN A 82 0.43 2.42 -23.41
C ASN A 82 0.28 2.43 -21.89
N LEU A 83 -0.14 3.57 -21.35
CA LEU A 83 -0.64 3.71 -19.99
C LEU A 83 -2.09 3.22 -19.95
N ALA A 84 -2.33 2.13 -19.25
CA ALA A 84 -3.65 1.60 -19.00
C ALA A 84 -4.21 2.19 -17.71
N ILE A 85 -5.40 2.80 -17.78
CA ILE A 85 -6.08 3.35 -16.62
C ILE A 85 -7.46 2.71 -16.49
N SER A 86 -7.78 2.25 -15.28
CA SER A 86 -9.07 1.63 -14.97
C SER A 86 -9.54 1.98 -13.56
N CYS A 87 -10.84 2.23 -13.41
CA CYS A 87 -11.48 2.44 -12.13
C CYS A 87 -12.87 1.83 -12.13
N ILE A 88 -13.30 1.32 -10.97
CA ILE A 88 -14.66 0.83 -10.77
C ILE A 88 -15.65 1.97 -11.07
N GLY A 89 -16.60 1.72 -11.98
CA GLY A 89 -17.59 2.70 -12.45
C GLY A 89 -17.14 3.56 -13.63
N PHE A 90 -15.99 3.24 -14.25
CA PHE A 90 -15.45 3.96 -15.40
C PHE A 90 -15.08 3.00 -16.54
N PHE A 91 -15.00 3.50 -17.76
CA PHE A 91 -14.43 2.75 -18.87
C PHE A 91 -12.92 2.62 -18.68
N LYS A 92 -12.36 1.42 -18.94
CA LYS A 92 -10.91 1.27 -19.09
C LYS A 92 -10.49 2.01 -20.36
N ASP A 93 -9.40 2.76 -20.28
CA ASP A 93 -8.84 3.47 -21.42
C ASP A 93 -7.31 3.26 -21.52
N LEU A 94 -6.78 3.44 -22.72
CA LEU A 94 -5.36 3.28 -23.04
C LEU A 94 -4.82 4.60 -23.61
N PHE A 95 -3.80 5.15 -22.96
CA PHE A 95 -3.16 6.40 -23.36
C PHE A 95 -1.73 6.12 -23.84
N PRO A 96 -1.38 6.43 -25.10
CA PRO A 96 0.00 6.31 -25.56
C PRO A 96 0.92 7.23 -24.76
N ILE A 97 1.97 6.67 -24.13
CA ILE A 97 2.88 7.45 -23.27
C ILE A 97 3.59 8.55 -24.06
N SER A 98 3.89 8.29 -25.34
CA SER A 98 4.48 9.28 -26.24
C SER A 98 3.62 10.54 -26.45
N GLY A 99 2.32 10.46 -26.18
CA GLY A 99 1.39 11.59 -26.27
C GLY A 99 1.15 12.31 -24.95
N LEU A 100 1.68 11.81 -23.83
CA LEU A 100 1.54 12.43 -22.51
C LEU A 100 2.63 13.47 -22.28
N ASN A 101 2.27 14.56 -21.60
CA ASN A 101 3.27 15.48 -21.08
C ASN A 101 4.00 14.81 -19.92
N THR A 102 5.21 14.30 -20.18
CA THR A 102 6.07 13.66 -19.17
C THR A 102 7.03 14.64 -18.49
N SER A 103 6.97 15.94 -18.84
CA SER A 103 7.80 16.99 -18.23
C SER A 103 7.09 17.74 -17.09
N GLY A 104 5.90 17.29 -16.69
CA GLY A 104 5.13 17.86 -15.59
C GLY A 104 3.86 17.05 -15.32
N VAL A 105 2.95 17.62 -14.52
CA VAL A 105 1.69 16.97 -14.16
C VAL A 105 0.72 16.99 -15.36
N CYS A 106 0.36 15.81 -15.87
CA CYS A 106 -0.63 15.69 -16.95
C CYS A 106 -2.06 15.57 -16.41
N GLU A 107 -3.03 16.18 -17.10
CA GLU A 107 -4.45 15.98 -16.83
C GLU A 107 -4.96 14.83 -17.72
N ILE A 108 -5.56 13.82 -17.11
CA ILE A 108 -6.17 12.68 -17.81
C ILE A 108 -7.64 12.61 -17.45
N LYS A 109 -8.50 12.50 -18.46
CA LYS A 109 -9.95 12.35 -18.26
C LYS A 109 -10.39 10.92 -18.50
N LEU A 110 -11.10 10.35 -17.53
CA LEU A 110 -11.67 9.02 -17.62
C LEU A 110 -13.19 9.10 -17.73
N LYS A 111 -13.76 8.45 -18.74
CA LYS A 111 -15.20 8.48 -18.97
C LYS A 111 -15.93 7.58 -17.97
N PRO A 112 -16.92 8.10 -17.21
CA PRO A 112 -17.72 7.26 -16.33
C PRO A 112 -18.53 6.25 -17.14
N ARG A 113 -18.74 5.08 -16.55
CA ARG A 113 -19.55 4.00 -17.10
C ARG A 113 -20.77 3.83 -16.22
N THR A 114 -21.86 4.46 -16.62
CA THR A 114 -23.14 4.36 -15.93
C THR A 114 -23.78 3.00 -16.18
N TYR A 115 -24.16 2.31 -15.09
CA TYR A 115 -25.07 1.18 -15.16
C TYR A 115 -26.50 1.73 -15.11
N GLU A 116 -27.25 1.62 -16.21
CA GLU A 116 -28.67 1.94 -16.18
C GLU A 116 -29.43 0.82 -15.44
N LEU A 117 -29.93 1.16 -14.25
CA LEU A 117 -30.80 0.27 -13.49
C LEU A 117 -32.15 0.18 -14.20
N ASN A 118 -32.40 -0.92 -14.91
CA ASN A 118 -33.78 -1.28 -15.23
C ASN A 118 -34.48 -1.66 -13.92
N GLU A 119 -35.32 -0.75 -13.41
CA GLU A 119 -36.00 -0.81 -12.11
C GLU A 119 -36.80 -2.13 -11.90
N VAL A 120 -37.07 -2.87 -12.98
CA VAL A 120 -37.88 -4.09 -13.02
C VAL A 120 -37.06 -5.36 -13.34
N THR A 121 -35.73 -5.29 -13.50
CA THR A 121 -34.94 -6.46 -13.95
C THR A 121 -33.67 -6.68 -13.11
N VAL A 122 -33.67 -7.78 -12.34
CA VAL A 122 -32.49 -8.59 -11.96
C VAL A 122 -31.65 -8.17 -10.73
N TYR A 123 -32.23 -8.25 -9.52
CA TYR A 123 -31.45 -8.87 -8.42
C TYR A 123 -31.59 -10.38 -8.56
N ALA A 124 -30.74 -11.00 -9.37
CA ALA A 124 -30.70 -12.45 -9.53
C ALA A 124 -30.48 -13.14 -8.17
N ASN A 125 -31.50 -13.86 -7.67
CA ASN A 125 -31.59 -14.97 -6.69
C ASN A 125 -30.69 -15.04 -5.42
N LEU A 126 -29.72 -14.16 -5.22
CA LEU A 126 -28.81 -14.18 -4.08
C LEU A 126 -29.04 -12.96 -3.20
N SER A 127 -29.25 -13.20 -1.92
CA SER A 127 -29.30 -12.12 -0.94
C SER A 127 -27.91 -11.48 -0.80
N PRO A 128 -27.82 -10.19 -0.45
CA PRO A 128 -26.56 -9.51 -0.16
C PRO A 128 -25.64 -10.30 0.80
N GLU A 129 -26.20 -10.97 1.81
CA GLU A 129 -25.45 -11.80 2.74
C GLU A 129 -24.83 -13.02 2.07
N LYS A 130 -25.55 -13.68 1.15
CA LYS A 130 -25.01 -14.81 0.36
C LYS A 130 -23.87 -14.36 -0.54
N ILE A 131 -23.98 -13.18 -1.15
CA ILE A 131 -22.91 -12.62 -1.99
C ILE A 131 -21.64 -12.40 -1.16
N VAL A 132 -21.77 -11.80 0.03
CA VAL A 132 -20.64 -11.62 0.97
C VAL A 132 -20.09 -12.97 1.43
N GLN A 133 -20.94 -13.95 1.71
CA GLN A 133 -20.52 -15.31 2.06
C GLN A 133 -19.69 -15.95 0.95
N TYR A 134 -20.16 -15.92 -0.30
CA TYR A 134 -19.41 -16.46 -1.44
C TYR A 134 -18.11 -15.73 -1.70
N ALA A 135 -18.07 -14.41 -1.46
CA ALA A 135 -16.82 -13.66 -1.54
C ALA A 135 -15.79 -14.19 -0.53
N ILE A 136 -16.18 -14.42 0.72
CA ILE A 136 -15.31 -15.00 1.75
C ILE A 136 -14.83 -16.40 1.34
N GLU A 137 -15.74 -17.25 0.86
CA GLU A 137 -15.43 -18.63 0.45
C GLU A 137 -14.52 -18.68 -0.80
N SER A 138 -14.56 -17.64 -1.64
CA SER A 138 -13.77 -17.55 -2.87
C SER A 138 -12.36 -16.97 -2.65
N ILE A 139 -12.03 -16.44 -1.46
CA ILE A 139 -10.71 -15.85 -1.18
C ILE A 139 -9.55 -16.82 -1.51
N PRO A 140 -9.53 -18.08 -1.04
CA PRO A 140 -8.43 -19.00 -1.34
C PRO A 140 -8.29 -19.34 -2.83
N LYS A 141 -9.37 -19.19 -3.61
CA LYS A 141 -9.38 -19.44 -5.06
C LYS A 141 -8.92 -18.20 -5.84
N ASN A 142 -9.37 -17.02 -5.45
CA ASN A 142 -9.21 -15.80 -6.26
C ASN A 142 -7.92 -15.06 -5.94
N TYR A 143 -7.33 -15.22 -4.76
CA TYR A 143 -6.18 -14.44 -4.31
C TYR A 143 -4.88 -15.25 -4.35
N ILE A 144 -3.73 -14.55 -4.28
CA ILE A 144 -2.40 -15.19 -4.23
C ILE A 144 -2.36 -16.13 -3.00
N GLY A 145 -2.08 -17.41 -3.24
CA GLY A 145 -2.07 -18.46 -2.21
C GLY A 145 -0.69 -19.04 -1.91
N ALA A 146 0.36 -18.34 -2.33
CA ALA A 146 1.76 -18.69 -2.12
C ALA A 146 2.49 -17.47 -1.52
N ASN A 147 3.76 -17.66 -1.16
CA ASN A 147 4.57 -16.54 -0.71
C ASN A 147 4.78 -15.52 -1.83
N PHE A 148 4.86 -14.25 -1.47
CA PHE A 148 5.19 -13.17 -2.39
C PHE A 148 5.89 -12.04 -1.65
N ILE A 149 6.62 -11.23 -2.41
CA ILE A 149 7.09 -9.94 -1.95
C ILE A 149 6.47 -8.86 -2.83
N ALA A 150 6.01 -7.78 -2.22
CA ALA A 150 5.41 -6.66 -2.91
C ALA A 150 6.23 -5.40 -2.63
N ASP A 151 6.59 -4.69 -3.69
CA ASP A 151 7.26 -3.40 -3.60
C ASP A 151 6.20 -2.35 -3.29
N GLY A 152 6.39 -1.63 -2.19
CA GLY A 152 5.42 -0.71 -1.65
C GLY A 152 5.97 0.69 -1.43
N PHE A 153 5.06 1.66 -1.50
CA PHE A 153 5.32 3.02 -1.07
C PHE A 153 4.36 3.37 0.06
N TYR A 154 4.87 3.89 1.17
CA TYR A 154 4.08 4.22 2.35
C TYR A 154 4.27 5.68 2.75
N ARG A 155 3.18 6.35 3.10
CA ARG A 155 3.16 7.72 3.57
C ARG A 155 2.37 7.81 4.86
N GLU A 156 2.89 8.56 5.83
CA GLU A 156 2.21 8.87 7.09
C GLU A 156 2.35 10.36 7.40
N TYR A 157 1.25 10.99 7.81
CA TYR A 157 1.24 12.38 8.26
C TYR A 157 0.11 12.62 9.23
N PHE A 158 0.25 13.61 10.10
CA PHE A 158 -0.80 13.90 11.08
C PHE A 158 -0.92 15.37 11.43
N LYS A 159 -2.14 15.72 11.81
CA LYS A 159 -2.54 17.05 12.27
C LYS A 159 -2.64 17.07 13.80
N GLU A 160 -2.21 18.16 14.39
CA GLU A 160 -2.50 18.55 15.77
C GLU A 160 -3.23 19.90 15.74
N ASN A 161 -4.46 19.96 16.28
CA ASN A 161 -5.26 21.17 16.37
C ASN A 161 -5.38 21.94 15.04
N GLY A 162 -5.58 21.19 13.95
CA GLY A 162 -5.73 21.74 12.60
C GLY A 162 -4.44 22.02 11.83
N LYS A 163 -3.26 21.86 12.45
CA LYS A 163 -1.96 22.06 11.77
C LYS A 163 -1.22 20.75 11.55
N TYR A 164 -0.60 20.58 10.40
CA TYR A 164 0.28 19.42 10.15
C TYR A 164 1.57 19.55 10.97
N VAL A 165 1.95 18.49 11.67
CA VAL A 165 3.07 18.54 12.63
C VAL A 165 4.12 17.45 12.44
N ALA A 166 3.85 16.46 11.57
CA ALA A 166 4.91 15.63 11.00
C ALA A 166 4.45 14.91 9.73
N PHE A 167 5.44 14.50 8.94
CA PHE A 167 5.30 13.79 7.67
C PHE A 167 6.46 12.81 7.48
N ALA A 168 6.17 11.63 6.95
CA ALA A 168 7.16 10.65 6.57
C ALA A 168 6.72 9.84 5.36
N GLU A 169 7.70 9.47 4.54
CA GLU A 169 7.53 8.57 3.40
C GLU A 169 8.60 7.48 3.42
N ALA A 170 8.19 6.29 3.00
CA ALA A 170 9.05 5.12 2.95
C ALA A 170 8.81 4.31 1.68
N ALA A 171 9.91 3.92 1.03
CA ALA A 171 9.91 2.76 0.15
C ALA A 171 10.08 1.51 1.00
N ILE A 172 9.22 0.53 0.80
CA ILE A 172 9.13 -0.66 1.64
C ILE A 172 9.02 -1.93 0.80
N SER A 173 9.48 -3.04 1.35
CA SER A 173 9.15 -4.37 0.81
C SER A 173 8.21 -5.09 1.77
N LEU A 174 7.10 -5.58 1.24
CA LEU A 174 6.07 -6.31 1.98
C LEU A 174 6.19 -7.80 1.66
N TYR A 175 6.72 -8.58 2.58
CA TYR A 175 6.79 -10.03 2.45
C TYR A 175 5.58 -10.70 3.10
N ASP A 176 4.92 -11.54 2.33
CA ASP A 176 3.86 -12.42 2.79
C ASP A 176 4.29 -13.88 2.60
N GLY A 177 4.35 -14.63 3.69
CA GLY A 177 4.84 -16.02 3.66
C GLY A 177 3.81 -17.05 3.20
N GLU A 178 2.51 -16.73 3.20
CA GLU A 178 1.44 -17.70 2.87
C GLU A 178 0.39 -17.16 1.90
N GLY A 179 0.33 -15.84 1.75
CA GLY A 179 -0.73 -15.17 1.02
C GLY A 179 -2.11 -15.39 1.65
N TYR A 180 -3.13 -15.28 0.82
CA TYR A 180 -4.53 -15.21 1.21
C TYR A 180 -5.21 -16.58 1.37
N ALA A 181 -4.52 -17.66 0.98
CA ALA A 181 -5.05 -19.02 1.11
C ALA A 181 -4.76 -19.66 2.49
N SER A 182 -4.13 -18.93 3.41
CA SER A 182 -3.82 -19.44 4.75
C SER A 182 -5.07 -19.91 5.50
N LYS A 183 -5.01 -21.14 5.99
CA LYS A 183 -6.07 -21.75 6.82
C LYS A 183 -5.86 -21.48 8.31
N LYS A 184 -4.83 -20.74 8.69
CA LYS A 184 -4.54 -20.47 10.10
C LYS A 184 -5.62 -19.58 10.70
N ILE A 185 -5.95 -19.88 11.95
CA ILE A 185 -6.90 -19.11 12.77
C ILE A 185 -6.18 -17.96 13.48
N GLN A 186 -4.87 -18.09 13.68
CA GLN A 186 -4.04 -17.04 14.28
C GLN A 186 -3.82 -15.95 13.25
N LYS A 187 -3.86 -14.68 13.70
CA LYS A 187 -3.57 -13.55 12.83
C LYS A 187 -2.11 -13.64 12.39
N GLU A 188 -1.91 -13.77 11.08
CA GLU A 188 -0.61 -13.60 10.47
C GLU A 188 -0.35 -12.13 10.17
N LYS A 189 0.93 -11.79 10.09
CA LYS A 189 1.36 -10.45 9.74
C LYS A 189 2.31 -10.58 8.57
N GLU A 190 2.04 -9.77 7.57
CA GLU A 190 3.02 -9.41 6.55
C GLU A 190 4.26 -8.83 7.27
N LEU A 191 5.44 -9.24 6.84
CA LEU A 191 6.69 -8.66 7.31
C LEU A 191 7.05 -7.48 6.41
N VAL A 192 7.49 -6.39 7.02
CA VAL A 192 7.81 -5.17 6.29
C VAL A 192 9.28 -4.84 6.49
N SER A 193 10.05 -4.70 5.42
CA SER A 193 11.36 -4.06 5.45
C SER A 193 11.26 -2.61 4.99
N LEU A 194 12.17 -1.78 5.48
CA LEU A 194 12.31 -0.38 5.07
C LEU A 194 13.53 -0.29 4.15
N ASP A 195 13.32 0.20 2.94
CA ASP A 195 14.37 0.28 1.91
C ASP A 195 14.96 1.69 1.83
N GLU A 196 14.11 2.71 1.84
CA GLU A 196 14.42 4.15 1.96
C GLU A 196 13.38 4.86 2.83
N LEU A 197 13.80 5.90 3.58
CA LEU A 197 12.93 6.62 4.51
C LEU A 197 13.31 8.11 4.58
N ARG A 198 12.36 9.00 4.27
CA ARG A 198 12.48 10.45 4.55
C ARG A 198 11.46 10.89 5.58
N VAL A 199 11.89 11.68 6.56
CA VAL A 199 11.10 12.05 7.74
C VAL A 199 11.29 13.52 8.06
N SER A 200 10.19 14.26 8.17
CA SER A 200 10.19 15.65 8.64
C SER A 200 10.58 15.73 10.12
N ASP A 201 10.84 16.94 10.59
CA ASP A 201 10.82 17.20 12.01
C ASP A 201 9.42 16.93 12.58
N ILE A 202 9.38 16.62 13.88
CA ILE A 202 8.14 16.38 14.61
C ILE A 202 7.91 17.61 15.51
N TYR A 203 6.79 18.30 15.30
CA TYR A 203 6.46 19.54 16.00
C TYR A 203 5.30 19.41 17.01
N ASN A 204 4.96 18.19 17.41
CA ASN A 204 3.86 17.95 18.34
C ASN A 204 4.17 18.51 19.75
N LYS A 205 3.17 19.08 20.41
CA LYS A 205 3.36 19.82 21.68
C LYS A 205 3.53 18.95 22.91
N SER A 206 3.08 17.69 22.83
CA SER A 206 2.93 16.82 23.99
C SER A 206 3.76 15.54 23.95
N ASP A 207 4.69 15.38 23.00
CA ASP A 207 5.52 14.18 22.82
C ASP A 207 4.72 12.86 22.93
N TYR A 208 3.47 12.85 22.47
CA TYR A 208 2.71 11.59 22.42
C TYR A 208 3.28 10.70 21.33
N ALA A 209 3.37 9.41 21.62
CA ALA A 209 3.84 8.42 20.65
C ALA A 209 2.79 8.27 19.53
N LEU A 210 3.23 8.46 18.30
CA LEU A 210 2.45 8.16 17.11
C LEU A 210 2.19 6.66 17.05
N TYR A 211 0.92 6.28 17.16
CA TYR A 211 0.49 4.89 17.32
C TYR A 211 0.02 4.24 16.01
N ILE A 212 0.20 4.95 14.90
CA ILE A 212 -0.12 4.47 13.55
C ILE A 212 1.20 4.16 12.85
N ASP A 213 1.21 3.05 12.13
CA ASP A 213 2.37 2.52 11.44
C ASP A 213 1.89 1.65 10.27
N VAL A 214 2.80 1.22 9.39
CA VAL A 214 2.44 0.37 8.23
C VAL A 214 1.69 -0.88 8.66
N ASN A 215 2.09 -1.53 9.75
CA ASN A 215 1.39 -2.71 10.29
C ASN A 215 0.00 -2.34 10.80
N TYR A 216 -0.23 -1.10 11.25
CA TYR A 216 -1.56 -0.61 11.61
C TYR A 216 -2.44 -0.48 10.37
N ALA A 217 -1.93 0.13 9.29
CA ALA A 217 -2.62 0.21 7.99
C ALA A 217 -2.96 -1.19 7.46
N LEU A 218 -2.00 -2.13 7.49
CA LEU A 218 -2.20 -3.53 7.09
C LEU A 218 -3.24 -4.27 7.93
N ARG A 219 -3.58 -3.82 9.16
CA ARG A 219 -4.69 -4.44 9.92
C ARG A 219 -6.04 -4.24 9.24
N SER A 220 -6.17 -3.23 8.39
CA SER A 220 -7.38 -2.96 7.62
C SER A 220 -7.55 -3.89 6.41
N ASN A 221 -6.48 -4.60 6.00
CA ASN A 221 -6.52 -5.68 5.01
C ASN A 221 -7.20 -6.94 5.59
N ILE A 222 -8.50 -6.84 5.87
CA ILE A 222 -9.28 -7.89 6.53
C ILE A 222 -9.37 -9.17 5.69
N ILE A 223 -9.22 -9.06 4.36
CA ILE A 223 -9.26 -10.20 3.44
C ILE A 223 -8.08 -11.14 3.68
N ARG A 224 -6.89 -10.60 3.98
CA ARG A 224 -5.69 -11.40 4.28
C ARG A 224 -5.85 -12.33 5.50
N ASN A 225 -6.67 -11.93 6.46
CA ASN A 225 -6.87 -12.65 7.73
C ASN A 225 -8.35 -12.98 7.98
N VAL A 226 -9.11 -13.28 6.92
CA VAL A 226 -10.58 -13.44 6.99
C VAL A 226 -11.03 -14.50 8.00
N ASN A 227 -10.29 -15.60 8.14
CA ASN A 227 -10.60 -16.69 9.09
C ASN A 227 -10.49 -16.22 10.54
N TYR A 228 -9.44 -15.45 10.87
CA TYR A 228 -9.29 -14.81 12.17
C TYR A 228 -10.48 -13.89 12.46
N TRP A 229 -10.85 -13.02 11.51
CA TRP A 229 -11.94 -12.05 11.69
C TRP A 229 -13.31 -12.72 11.82
N LYS A 230 -13.57 -13.82 11.11
CA LYS A 230 -14.80 -14.61 11.23
C LYS A 230 -14.96 -15.17 12.65
N ILE A 231 -13.91 -15.78 13.19
CA ILE A 231 -13.92 -16.32 14.57
C ILE A 231 -13.99 -15.19 15.59
N PHE A 232 -13.29 -14.09 15.32
CA PHE A 232 -13.35 -12.89 16.15
C PHE A 232 -14.78 -12.38 16.25
N ALA A 233 -15.47 -12.17 15.11
CA ALA A 233 -16.85 -11.71 15.08
C ALA A 233 -17.81 -12.60 15.88
N GLN A 234 -17.64 -13.92 15.84
CA GLN A 234 -18.45 -14.87 16.62
C GLN A 234 -18.26 -14.73 18.14
N LYS A 235 -17.10 -14.25 18.60
CA LYS A 235 -16.81 -14.06 20.03
C LYS A 235 -17.36 -12.75 20.60
N PHE A 236 -17.79 -11.82 19.74
CA PHE A 236 -18.30 -10.52 20.17
C PHE A 236 -19.78 -10.38 19.87
N ASP A 237 -20.48 -9.63 20.75
CA ASP A 237 -21.87 -9.22 20.54
C ASP A 237 -21.88 -8.12 19.46
N VAL A 238 -21.84 -8.57 18.21
CA VAL A 238 -21.80 -7.78 17.00
C VAL A 238 -23.09 -8.07 16.25
N LYS A 239 -23.97 -7.08 16.18
CA LYS A 239 -25.26 -7.19 15.50
C LYS A 239 -25.17 -6.48 14.15
N SER A 240 -25.45 -7.20 13.08
CA SER A 240 -25.74 -6.56 11.79
C SER A 240 -27.04 -5.76 11.92
N GLU A 241 -26.98 -4.46 11.65
CA GLU A 241 -28.17 -3.62 11.49
C GLU A 241 -28.76 -3.82 10.09
N TYR A 242 -27.91 -3.82 9.07
CA TYR A 242 -28.28 -4.21 7.71
C TYR A 242 -27.08 -4.72 6.92
N VAL A 243 -27.37 -5.59 5.95
CA VAL A 243 -26.55 -5.86 4.77
C VAL A 243 -27.49 -5.75 3.58
N ARG A 244 -27.22 -4.84 2.65
CA ARG A 244 -28.15 -4.55 1.56
C ARG A 244 -27.43 -4.30 0.25
N MET A 245 -28.14 -4.55 -0.84
CA MET A 245 -27.67 -4.13 -2.16
C MET A 245 -27.73 -2.61 -2.24
N ALA A 246 -26.61 -1.98 -2.55
CA ALA A 246 -26.50 -0.54 -2.76
C ALA A 246 -26.48 -0.18 -4.25
N GLY A 247 -26.12 -1.13 -5.12
CA GLY A 247 -26.14 -0.93 -6.56
C GLY A 247 -25.33 -2.00 -7.29
N ILE A 248 -25.26 -1.85 -8.61
CA ILE A 248 -24.38 -2.60 -9.49
C ILE A 248 -23.58 -1.57 -10.28
N THR A 249 -22.31 -1.88 -10.52
CA THR A 249 -21.41 -1.06 -11.33
C THR A 249 -20.52 -1.97 -12.18
N TYR A 250 -19.50 -1.40 -12.82
CA TYR A 250 -18.56 -2.12 -13.67
C TYR A 250 -17.13 -2.00 -13.14
N ASP A 251 -16.32 -3.02 -13.37
CA ASP A 251 -14.86 -2.97 -13.32
C ASP A 251 -14.36 -3.50 -14.66
N GLY A 252 -13.89 -2.62 -15.55
CA GLY A 252 -13.76 -2.95 -16.97
C GLY A 252 -15.13 -3.36 -17.53
N ASP A 253 -15.23 -4.58 -18.06
CA ASP A 253 -16.49 -5.17 -18.57
C ASP A 253 -17.23 -6.05 -17.54
N ASP A 254 -16.64 -6.28 -16.38
CA ASP A 254 -17.20 -7.15 -15.36
C ASP A 254 -18.23 -6.41 -14.50
N LEU A 255 -19.36 -7.07 -14.25
CA LEU A 255 -20.35 -6.57 -13.31
C LEU A 255 -19.84 -6.69 -11.87
N VAL A 256 -20.08 -5.65 -11.08
CA VAL A 256 -19.66 -5.55 -9.69
C VAL A 256 -20.86 -5.23 -8.82
N TYR A 257 -21.13 -6.08 -7.83
CA TYR A 257 -22.07 -5.79 -6.76
C TYR A 257 -21.50 -4.76 -5.81
N ILE A 258 -22.32 -3.77 -5.42
CA ILE A 258 -22.02 -2.85 -4.33
C ILE A 258 -22.89 -3.26 -3.13
N ILE A 259 -22.28 -3.86 -2.11
CA ILE A 259 -22.98 -4.28 -0.90
C ILE A 259 -22.71 -3.28 0.21
N ALA A 260 -23.74 -2.59 0.69
CA ALA A 260 -23.63 -1.73 1.87
C ALA A 260 -23.91 -2.53 3.14
N TYR A 261 -23.15 -2.27 4.19
CA TYR A 261 -23.34 -2.90 5.50
C TYR A 261 -23.32 -1.87 6.61
N LYS A 262 -24.00 -2.20 7.70
CA LYS A 262 -23.85 -1.51 8.99
C LYS A 262 -23.96 -2.51 10.12
N VAL A 263 -23.01 -2.43 11.04
CA VAL A 263 -22.81 -3.35 12.13
C VAL A 263 -22.66 -2.54 13.41
N ILE A 264 -23.43 -2.89 14.43
CA ILE A 264 -23.40 -2.27 15.75
C ILE A 264 -22.78 -3.25 16.73
N SER A 265 -21.81 -2.78 17.50
CA SER A 265 -21.35 -3.47 18.71
C SER A 265 -21.51 -2.58 19.92
N LYS A 266 -22.27 -3.04 20.91
CA LYS A 266 -22.43 -2.35 22.21
C LYS A 266 -21.09 -2.04 22.89
N LYS A 267 -20.05 -2.84 22.63
CA LYS A 267 -18.72 -2.69 23.24
C LYS A 267 -17.73 -1.89 22.38
N ARG A 268 -17.92 -1.87 21.06
CA ARG A 268 -16.89 -1.48 20.09
C ARG A 268 -17.31 -0.40 19.09
N GLY A 269 -18.52 0.14 19.17
CA GLY A 269 -18.99 1.21 18.28
C GLY A 269 -19.74 0.70 17.06
N ASN A 270 -19.94 1.60 16.10
CA ASN A 270 -20.65 1.35 14.85
C ASN A 270 -19.63 1.25 13.71
N TYR A 271 -19.85 0.30 12.81
CA TYR A 271 -19.02 0.08 11.62
C TYR A 271 -19.94 0.01 10.42
N GLU A 272 -19.70 0.84 9.41
CA GLU A 272 -20.49 0.85 8.17
C GLU A 272 -19.60 1.08 6.97
N GLY A 273 -20.10 0.75 5.79
CA GLY A 273 -19.35 0.93 4.57
C GLY A 273 -19.88 0.11 3.41
N LYS A 274 -19.02 -0.12 2.43
CA LYS A 274 -19.35 -0.80 1.18
C LYS A 274 -18.31 -1.86 0.83
N ILE A 275 -18.78 -2.94 0.21
CA ILE A 275 -17.96 -4.01 -0.35
C ILE A 275 -18.28 -4.09 -1.84
N PHE A 276 -17.26 -3.97 -2.68
CA PHE A 276 -17.37 -4.11 -4.13
C PHE A 276 -16.95 -5.52 -4.53
N ILE A 277 -17.88 -6.32 -5.03
CA ILE A 277 -17.71 -7.75 -5.26
C ILE A 277 -17.97 -8.06 -6.72
N ARG A 278 -16.97 -8.60 -7.41
CA ARG A 278 -17.08 -9.00 -8.82
C ARG A 278 -18.08 -10.15 -8.98
N LYS A 279 -19.00 -10.04 -9.93
CA LYS A 279 -20.17 -10.93 -10.00
C LYS A 279 -19.86 -12.35 -10.45
N TYR A 280 -18.88 -12.55 -11.32
CA TYR A 280 -18.64 -13.88 -11.93
C TYR A 280 -17.83 -14.83 -11.03
N ASP A 281 -16.97 -14.31 -10.13
CA ASP A 281 -16.12 -15.12 -9.25
C ASP A 281 -16.16 -14.71 -7.77
N PHE A 282 -16.92 -13.68 -7.43
CA PHE A 282 -17.02 -13.12 -6.07
C PHE A 282 -15.72 -12.53 -5.50
N ALA A 283 -14.75 -12.15 -6.34
CA ALA A 283 -13.55 -11.44 -5.87
C ALA A 283 -13.91 -10.06 -5.26
N VAL A 284 -13.28 -9.70 -4.13
CA VAL A 284 -13.48 -8.38 -3.50
C VAL A 284 -12.50 -7.40 -4.13
N LEU A 285 -13.03 -6.41 -4.83
CA LEU A 285 -12.26 -5.37 -5.51
C LEU A 285 -11.93 -4.19 -4.59
N ARG A 286 -12.87 -3.80 -3.74
CA ARG A 286 -12.75 -2.64 -2.84
C ARG A 286 -13.54 -2.85 -1.56
N LEU A 287 -12.97 -2.37 -0.45
CA LEU A 287 -13.61 -2.25 0.84
C LEU A 287 -13.57 -0.80 1.28
N GLU A 288 -14.72 -0.28 1.71
CA GLU A 288 -14.84 1.01 2.38
C GLU A 288 -15.30 0.74 3.81
N ILE A 289 -14.60 1.30 4.79
CA ILE A 289 -14.87 1.11 6.22
C ILE A 289 -14.95 2.49 6.88
N ASN A 290 -16.05 2.76 7.57
CA ASN A 290 -16.23 3.89 8.46
C ASN A 290 -16.56 3.34 9.85
N ALA A 291 -15.74 3.70 10.83
CA ALA A 291 -15.92 3.31 12.22
C ALA A 291 -16.20 4.55 13.09
N ASP A 292 -17.22 4.45 13.93
CA ASP A 292 -17.58 5.45 14.93
C ASP A 292 -17.67 4.81 16.31
N ASN A 293 -16.70 5.14 17.15
CA ASN A 293 -16.53 4.62 18.51
C ASN A 293 -17.05 5.59 19.59
N ARG A 294 -17.71 6.69 19.22
CA ARG A 294 -18.19 7.73 20.16
C ARG A 294 -19.30 7.27 21.08
N MET A 295 -20.05 6.23 20.71
CA MET A 295 -21.20 5.72 21.47
C MET A 295 -20.87 5.25 22.90
N LYS A 296 -19.61 5.26 23.32
CA LYS A 296 -19.17 4.63 24.56
C LYS A 296 -19.23 5.52 25.81
N GLY A 297 -19.34 6.84 25.71
CA GLY A 297 -19.12 7.73 26.87
C GLY A 297 -17.75 7.55 27.58
N ARG A 298 -16.91 6.64 27.08
CA ARG A 298 -15.54 6.31 27.47
C ARG A 298 -14.68 6.71 26.29
N VAL A 299 -14.33 7.99 26.25
CA VAL A 299 -13.22 8.47 25.43
C VAL A 299 -11.97 7.87 26.06
N VAL A 300 -11.41 6.84 25.43
CA VAL A 300 -10.09 6.35 25.85
C VAL A 300 -9.09 7.33 25.27
N ASN A 301 -8.41 8.04 26.15
CA ASN A 301 -7.38 9.00 25.79
C ASN A 301 -6.39 8.39 24.79
N GLY A 302 -6.20 9.03 23.63
CA GLY A 302 -5.30 8.56 22.58
C GLY A 302 -5.83 7.41 21.70
N SER A 303 -7.07 6.96 21.88
CA SER A 303 -7.68 5.98 20.99
C SER A 303 -8.53 6.64 19.90
N PRO A 304 -8.52 6.12 18.65
CA PRO A 304 -9.38 6.62 17.58
C PRO A 304 -10.87 6.53 17.93
N TYR A 305 -11.56 7.66 17.89
CA TYR A 305 -13.01 7.71 18.05
C TYR A 305 -13.73 7.67 16.70
N LYS A 306 -13.07 8.09 15.63
CA LYS A 306 -13.54 7.94 14.25
C LYS A 306 -12.41 7.36 13.41
N SER A 307 -12.72 6.47 12.51
CA SER A 307 -11.73 5.94 11.56
C SER A 307 -12.36 5.68 10.21
N GLN A 308 -11.62 5.96 9.15
CA GLN A 308 -12.02 5.64 7.79
C GLN A 308 -10.91 4.84 7.14
N ALA A 309 -11.26 3.83 6.34
CA ALA A 309 -10.29 3.07 5.57
C ALA A 309 -10.87 2.66 4.23
N ILE A 310 -10.06 2.76 3.19
CA ILE A 310 -10.36 2.27 1.84
C ILE A 310 -9.25 1.33 1.45
N ILE A 311 -9.63 0.11 1.07
CA ILE A 311 -8.71 -0.94 0.67
C ILE A 311 -9.11 -1.38 -0.73
N THR A 312 -8.16 -1.42 -1.67
CA THR A 312 -8.40 -1.95 -3.01
C THR A 312 -7.49 -3.13 -3.30
N TYR A 313 -7.97 -4.01 -4.19
CA TYR A 313 -7.26 -5.19 -4.63
C TYR A 313 -7.17 -5.19 -6.15
N LYS A 314 -6.01 -5.58 -6.68
CA LYS A 314 -5.75 -5.69 -8.12
C LYS A 314 -5.49 -7.14 -8.53
N THR A 315 -5.69 -7.44 -9.80
CA THR A 315 -5.31 -8.75 -10.37
C THR A 315 -3.84 -8.70 -10.78
N HIS A 316 -3.05 -9.68 -10.35
CA HIS A 316 -1.65 -9.91 -10.73
C HIS A 316 -1.49 -11.39 -11.09
N GLU A 317 -1.03 -11.69 -12.31
CA GLU A 317 -0.90 -13.06 -12.85
C GLU A 317 -2.17 -13.94 -12.64
N GLY A 318 -3.36 -13.35 -12.82
CA GLY A 318 -4.64 -14.05 -12.66
C GLY A 318 -5.09 -14.29 -11.21
N LYS A 319 -4.38 -13.71 -10.23
CA LYS A 319 -4.71 -13.78 -8.81
C LYS A 319 -4.84 -12.38 -8.21
N MET A 320 -5.76 -12.20 -7.27
CA MET A 320 -5.97 -10.95 -6.57
C MET A 320 -4.93 -10.75 -5.45
N CYS A 321 -4.54 -9.50 -5.24
CA CYS A 321 -3.60 -9.07 -4.20
C CYS A 321 -3.93 -7.64 -3.73
N LEU A 322 -3.38 -7.22 -2.60
CA LEU A 322 -3.48 -5.84 -2.13
C LEU A 322 -2.94 -4.88 -3.19
N SER A 323 -3.66 -3.79 -3.43
CA SER A 323 -3.22 -2.73 -4.34
C SER A 323 -2.99 -1.41 -3.61
N TYR A 324 -3.91 -1.04 -2.72
CA TYR A 324 -3.85 0.25 -2.04
C TYR A 324 -4.59 0.22 -0.71
N ILE A 325 -4.08 0.96 0.28
CA ILE A 325 -4.76 1.29 1.53
C ILE A 325 -4.67 2.80 1.75
N HIS A 326 -5.81 3.44 1.96
CA HIS A 326 -5.89 4.77 2.56
C HIS A 326 -6.61 4.65 3.90
N ALA A 327 -6.09 5.30 4.94
CA ALA A 327 -6.78 5.35 6.23
C ALA A 327 -6.63 6.71 6.91
N SER A 328 -7.67 7.12 7.64
CA SER A 328 -7.67 8.29 8.50
C SER A 328 -8.24 7.95 9.88
N HIS A 329 -7.68 8.57 10.92
CA HIS A 329 -8.07 8.32 12.31
C HIS A 329 -8.15 9.62 13.09
N ASP A 330 -9.33 9.95 13.61
CA ASP A 330 -9.50 11.07 14.53
C ASP A 330 -9.39 10.59 15.97
N VAL A 331 -8.56 11.29 16.75
CA VAL A 331 -8.18 10.93 18.11
C VAL A 331 -8.27 12.17 18.99
N HIS A 332 -8.89 12.03 20.16
CA HIS A 332 -8.74 13.01 21.23
C HIS A 332 -7.61 12.55 22.15
N TYR A 333 -6.68 13.46 22.43
CA TYR A 333 -5.58 13.24 23.36
C TYR A 333 -5.57 14.29 24.46
N GLU A 334 -5.38 13.87 25.71
CA GLU A 334 -5.31 14.73 26.89
C GLU A 334 -4.04 14.42 27.69
N LYS A 335 -3.25 15.45 27.98
CA LYS A 335 -2.02 15.33 28.79
C LYS A 335 -1.80 16.60 29.58
N SER A 336 -1.56 16.47 30.89
CA SER A 336 -1.31 17.58 31.81
C SER A 336 -2.39 18.68 31.75
N GLY A 337 -3.66 18.30 31.60
CA GLY A 337 -4.80 19.22 31.51
C GLY A 337 -5.01 19.88 30.14
N ASN A 338 -4.11 19.67 29.19
CA ASN A 338 -4.27 20.13 27.80
C ASN A 338 -4.95 19.07 26.96
N LYS A 339 -5.85 19.51 26.07
CA LYS A 339 -6.52 18.66 25.08
C LYS A 339 -5.97 18.95 23.69
N PHE A 340 -5.84 17.89 22.89
CA PHE A 340 -5.32 17.91 21.55
C PHE A 340 -6.26 17.12 20.64
N ASP A 341 -6.68 17.75 19.56
CA ASP A 341 -7.42 17.11 18.49
C ASP A 341 -6.43 16.65 17.43
N LEU A 342 -6.35 15.34 17.24
CA LEU A 342 -5.39 14.72 16.35
C LEU A 342 -6.12 14.04 15.20
N THR A 343 -5.59 14.21 13.98
CA THR A 343 -5.99 13.38 12.85
C THR A 343 -4.76 12.78 12.21
N PHE A 344 -4.73 11.47 12.11
CA PHE A 344 -3.65 10.72 11.48
C PHE A 344 -4.09 10.20 10.12
N TYR A 345 -3.20 10.26 9.15
CA TYR A 345 -3.42 9.78 7.79
C TYR A 345 -2.31 8.79 7.43
N SER A 346 -2.69 7.73 6.72
CA SER A 346 -1.74 6.78 6.15
C SER A 346 -2.16 6.33 4.76
N GLU A 347 -1.20 6.23 3.86
CA GLU A 347 -1.37 5.73 2.49
C GLU A 347 -0.34 4.63 2.22
N LEU A 348 -0.77 3.50 1.67
CA LEU A 348 0.09 2.40 1.26
C LEU A 348 -0.26 2.00 -0.17
N PHE A 349 0.71 2.11 -1.07
CA PHE A 349 0.62 1.73 -2.47
C PHE A 349 1.42 0.44 -2.71
N VAL A 350 0.92 -0.45 -3.56
CA VAL A 350 1.64 -1.63 -4.04
C VAL A 350 2.00 -1.43 -5.51
N ASN A 351 3.28 -1.21 -5.78
CA ASN A 351 3.80 -0.86 -7.10
C ASN A 351 3.98 -2.11 -7.97
N ASP A 352 4.73 -3.09 -7.45
CA ASP A 352 4.99 -4.36 -8.13
C ASP A 352 4.88 -5.54 -7.15
N ILE A 353 4.76 -6.75 -7.70
CA ILE A 353 4.67 -7.99 -6.92
C ILE A 353 5.52 -9.05 -7.60
N GLN A 354 6.32 -9.75 -6.79
CA GLN A 354 7.12 -10.87 -7.21
C GLN A 354 6.66 -12.14 -6.49
N THR A 355 6.30 -13.15 -7.28
CA THR A 355 5.78 -14.46 -6.79
C THR A 355 6.77 -15.60 -7.00
N ARG A 356 7.89 -15.36 -7.71
CA ARG A 356 8.90 -16.37 -8.06
C ARG A 356 10.27 -15.95 -7.58
N GLY A 357 11.04 -16.91 -7.05
CA GLY A 357 12.39 -16.63 -6.55
C GLY A 357 12.40 -15.68 -5.35
N VAL A 358 11.34 -15.71 -4.54
CA VAL A 358 11.15 -14.81 -3.40
C VAL A 358 12.09 -15.22 -2.27
N ASP A 359 13.07 -14.37 -1.98
CA ASP A 359 13.88 -14.48 -0.76
C ASP A 359 13.06 -13.96 0.44
N PRO A 360 12.92 -14.74 1.53
CA PRO A 360 12.12 -14.31 2.66
C PRO A 360 12.74 -13.11 3.37
N VAL A 361 11.95 -12.07 3.64
CA VAL A 361 12.32 -11.07 4.65
C VAL A 361 12.35 -11.77 6.01
N THR A 362 13.51 -11.80 6.64
CA THR A 362 13.68 -12.42 7.95
C THR A 362 13.11 -11.53 9.04
N ALA A 363 12.76 -12.12 10.19
CA ALA A 363 12.34 -11.34 11.36
C ALA A 363 13.41 -10.36 11.87
N ALA A 364 14.69 -10.55 11.51
CA ALA A 364 15.78 -9.64 11.84
C ALA A 364 15.85 -8.42 10.92
N GLU A 365 15.39 -8.57 9.67
CA GLU A 365 15.30 -7.50 8.67
C GLU A 365 14.00 -6.71 8.81
N ALA A 366 12.92 -7.37 9.26
CA ALA A 366 11.63 -6.74 9.48
C ALA A 366 11.72 -5.55 10.45
N MET A 367 11.06 -4.46 10.09
CA MET A 367 10.95 -3.29 10.95
C MET A 367 10.14 -3.60 12.22
N LYS A 368 10.40 -2.83 13.28
CA LYS A 368 9.59 -2.92 14.50
C LYS A 368 8.15 -2.47 14.23
N PRO A 369 7.14 -3.00 14.93
CA PRO A 369 5.75 -2.58 14.79
C PRO A 369 5.50 -1.26 15.54
N THR A 370 6.15 -0.20 15.07
CA THR A 370 6.09 1.18 15.57
C THR A 370 6.09 2.12 14.37
N SER A 371 5.55 3.32 14.53
CA SER A 371 5.50 4.34 13.48
C SER A 371 6.87 4.53 12.81
N ILE A 372 6.87 4.79 11.50
CA ILE A 372 8.10 4.97 10.71
C ILE A 372 8.93 6.17 11.20
N PHE A 373 8.28 7.15 11.85
CA PHE A 373 8.95 8.25 12.55
C PHE A 373 9.98 7.77 13.59
N TYR A 374 9.75 6.62 14.24
CA TYR A 374 10.56 6.11 15.34
C TYR A 374 11.45 4.91 14.96
N GLN A 375 11.89 4.84 13.69
CA GLN A 375 12.77 3.78 13.18
C GLN A 375 14.23 4.26 12.99
N PRO A 376 14.97 4.66 14.05
CA PRO A 376 16.29 5.32 13.93
C PRO A 376 17.41 4.45 13.32
N ARG A 377 17.22 3.13 13.27
CA ARG A 377 18.13 2.21 12.59
C ARG A 377 17.99 2.26 11.06
N TYR A 378 16.80 2.61 10.57
CA TYR A 378 16.38 2.49 9.17
C TYR A 378 16.13 3.85 8.51
N ARG A 379 16.53 4.96 9.15
CA ARG A 379 16.50 6.29 8.55
C ARG A 379 17.63 6.44 7.52
N THR A 380 17.66 5.60 6.49
CA THR A 380 18.53 5.82 5.33
C THR A 380 17.88 6.83 4.41
N TYR A 381 18.65 7.82 3.99
CA TYR A 381 18.21 8.86 3.07
C TYR A 381 19.23 8.98 1.94
N ASP A 382 18.83 8.60 0.73
CA ASP A 382 19.53 8.87 -0.52
C ASP A 382 18.76 9.95 -1.31
N PRO A 383 19.25 11.21 -1.38
CA PRO A 383 18.61 12.28 -2.13
C PRO A 383 18.29 11.87 -3.57
N ASN A 384 19.19 11.13 -4.24
CA ASN A 384 19.03 10.73 -5.63
C ASN A 384 17.87 9.75 -5.82
N PHE A 385 17.60 8.90 -4.83
CA PHE A 385 16.41 8.04 -4.85
C PHE A 385 15.14 8.90 -4.80
N TRP A 386 15.15 9.95 -3.98
CA TRP A 386 13.98 10.80 -3.74
C TRP A 386 13.76 11.90 -4.79
N GLU A 387 14.76 12.21 -5.62
CA GLU A 387 14.67 13.17 -6.73
C GLU A 387 13.57 12.85 -7.74
N GLU A 388 13.15 11.59 -7.81
CA GLU A 388 12.09 11.13 -8.73
C GLU A 388 10.72 11.06 -8.04
N TYR A 389 10.62 11.18 -6.71
CA TYR A 389 9.37 11.10 -5.94
C TYR A 389 8.85 12.49 -5.54
N ASN A 390 8.19 13.15 -6.48
CA ASN A 390 7.86 14.58 -6.40
C ASN A 390 6.37 14.87 -6.27
N LEU A 391 5.47 13.90 -6.46
CA LEU A 391 4.02 14.08 -6.39
C LEU A 391 3.56 14.80 -5.13
N PHE A 392 4.19 14.50 -3.99
CA PHE A 392 3.88 15.17 -2.74
C PHE A 392 4.11 16.69 -2.82
N PHE A 393 5.24 17.12 -3.38
CA PHE A 393 5.64 18.53 -3.49
C PHE A 393 4.93 19.25 -4.62
N GLU A 394 4.58 18.54 -5.69
CA GLU A 394 3.92 19.11 -6.87
C GLU A 394 2.39 19.19 -6.72
N SER A 395 1.82 18.45 -5.77
CA SER A 395 0.38 18.43 -5.52
C SER A 395 -0.11 19.74 -4.89
N PRO A 396 -1.05 20.46 -5.51
CA PRO A 396 -1.67 21.64 -4.90
C PRO A 396 -2.47 21.28 -3.64
N ASN A 397 -2.89 20.03 -3.50
CA ASN A 397 -3.62 19.55 -2.32
C ASN A 397 -2.72 19.43 -1.08
N ASN A 398 -1.40 19.50 -1.25
CA ASN A 398 -0.42 19.42 -0.17
C ASN A 398 0.16 20.79 0.25
N GLU A 399 -0.26 21.90 -0.37
CA GLU A 399 0.25 23.24 -0.06
C GLU A 399 0.20 23.57 1.44
N GLN A 400 -0.93 23.29 2.10
CA GLN A 400 -1.05 23.51 3.55
C GLN A 400 -0.13 22.59 4.36
N ILE A 401 0.04 21.33 3.92
CA ILE A 401 0.92 20.37 4.59
C ILE A 401 2.36 20.89 4.57
N ILE A 402 2.82 21.27 3.38
CA ILE A 402 4.16 21.78 3.15
C ILE A 402 4.36 23.07 3.94
N ALA A 403 3.44 24.04 3.83
CA ALA A 403 3.54 25.31 4.54
C ALA A 403 3.63 25.15 6.06
N ASP A 404 2.81 24.26 6.65
CA ASP A 404 2.86 23.99 8.09
C ASP A 404 4.19 23.34 8.52
N LEU A 405 4.71 22.39 7.72
CA LEU A 405 5.93 21.65 8.04
C LEU A 405 7.22 22.45 7.77
N GLU A 406 7.21 23.36 6.80
CA GLU A 406 8.35 24.20 6.44
C GLU A 406 8.45 25.50 7.23
N ALA A 407 7.48 25.76 8.12
CA ALA A 407 7.41 26.97 8.93
C ALA A 407 8.69 27.27 9.74
N ARG A 408 9.52 26.26 10.04
CA ARG A 408 10.81 26.43 10.72
C ARG A 408 12.02 26.31 9.81
N ARG A 409 12.01 25.38 8.86
CA ARG A 409 13.08 25.14 7.87
C ARG A 409 12.55 24.29 6.72
N PRO A 410 13.16 24.35 5.52
CA PRO A 410 12.73 23.55 4.36
C PRO A 410 12.68 22.04 4.64
N LEU A 411 11.72 21.33 4.06
CA LEU A 411 11.57 19.88 4.24
C LEU A 411 12.80 19.11 3.75
N GLU A 412 13.43 19.57 2.67
CA GLU A 412 14.66 18.96 2.16
C GLU A 412 15.80 18.97 3.20
N ASP A 413 15.95 20.07 3.94
CA ASP A 413 16.92 20.17 5.03
C ASP A 413 16.53 19.27 6.22
N GLN A 414 15.24 19.17 6.53
CA GLN A 414 14.73 18.27 7.56
C GLN A 414 15.09 16.82 7.22
N PHE A 415 14.86 16.38 5.98
CA PHE A 415 15.18 15.02 5.54
C PHE A 415 16.67 14.72 5.61
N LYS A 416 17.52 15.65 5.16
CA LYS A 416 18.99 15.52 5.24
C LYS A 416 19.47 15.37 6.69
N VAL A 417 18.90 16.14 7.62
CA VAL A 417 19.29 16.12 9.04
C VAL A 417 18.73 14.91 9.79
N ASN A 418 17.50 14.51 9.48
CA ASN A 418 16.83 13.39 10.14
C ASN A 418 17.27 12.03 9.60
N GLY A 419 17.76 11.99 8.36
CA GLY A 419 18.35 10.82 7.72
C GLY A 419 19.81 10.58 8.11
N LYS A 420 20.23 9.34 8.03
CA LYS A 420 21.63 8.93 7.90
C LYS A 420 21.88 8.76 6.41
N LEU A 421 22.81 9.53 5.86
CA LEU A 421 23.22 9.38 4.45
C LEU A 421 23.60 7.94 4.18
N LYS A 422 22.92 7.32 3.20
CA LYS A 422 23.32 6.01 2.69
C LYS A 422 24.52 6.26 1.77
N LEU A 423 25.73 6.22 2.33
CA LEU A 423 26.93 6.21 1.51
C LEU A 423 26.86 4.94 0.65
N LYS A 424 26.66 5.07 -0.66
CA LYS A 424 26.85 3.96 -1.59
C LYS A 424 28.22 3.35 -1.28
N PRO A 425 28.36 2.02 -1.11
CA PRO A 425 29.68 1.43 -1.02
C PRO A 425 30.45 1.85 -2.27
N THR A 426 31.51 2.64 -2.08
CA THR A 426 32.46 2.98 -3.14
C THR A 426 32.92 1.66 -3.74
N PRO A 427 32.89 1.49 -5.08
CA PRO A 427 33.48 0.30 -5.66
C PRO A 427 34.97 0.36 -5.32
N ILE A 428 35.41 -0.48 -4.38
CA ILE A 428 36.83 -0.84 -4.24
C ILE A 428 37.12 -1.65 -5.49
N VAL A 429 37.46 -0.95 -6.56
CA VAL A 429 38.06 -1.53 -7.75
C VAL A 429 39.39 -2.10 -7.31
N ASN A 430 39.51 -3.43 -7.30
CA ASN A 430 40.76 -4.09 -7.57
C ASN A 430 40.57 -5.52 -8.11
N LEU A 431 40.87 -5.62 -9.41
CA LEU A 431 41.47 -6.75 -10.15
C LEU A 431 40.56 -7.90 -10.64
N PRO A 432 40.92 -8.63 -11.72
CA PRO A 432 41.83 -8.32 -12.84
C PRO A 432 41.17 -8.44 -14.23
N LEU A 433 41.77 -7.79 -15.22
CA LEU A 433 41.43 -7.89 -16.65
C LEU A 433 41.68 -9.32 -17.17
N HIS A 434 40.61 -10.05 -17.53
CA HIS A 434 40.73 -11.19 -18.43
C HIS A 434 40.89 -10.69 -19.86
N LYS A 435 42.10 -10.86 -20.42
CA LYS A 435 42.36 -10.75 -21.86
C LYS A 435 41.50 -11.76 -22.60
N VAL A 436 40.58 -11.27 -23.43
CA VAL A 436 39.98 -12.05 -24.52
C VAL A 436 40.94 -11.97 -25.70
N ALA A 437 41.48 -13.13 -26.11
CA ALA A 437 42.20 -13.26 -27.36
C ALA A 437 41.21 -13.10 -28.51
N MET A 438 41.39 -12.06 -29.34
CA MET A 438 40.72 -11.96 -30.64
C MET A 438 41.50 -12.79 -31.66
N THR A 439 40.85 -13.81 -32.21
CA THR A 439 41.22 -14.41 -33.49
C THR A 439 40.88 -13.42 -34.60
N GLU A 440 41.91 -12.82 -35.19
CA GLU A 440 41.81 -12.13 -36.47
C GLU A 440 41.81 -13.16 -37.60
N ILE A 441 40.77 -13.11 -38.45
CA ILE A 441 40.76 -13.73 -39.77
C ILE A 441 41.08 -12.60 -40.75
N THR A 442 42.30 -12.61 -41.30
CA THR A 442 42.66 -11.79 -42.48
C THR A 442 42.41 -12.58 -43.76
N PRO A 443 41.84 -11.96 -44.80
CA PRO A 443 41.82 -12.50 -46.15
C PRO A 443 42.96 -11.88 -46.97
N GLU A 444 43.86 -12.70 -47.52
CA GLU A 444 44.70 -12.28 -48.64
C GLU A 444 44.68 -13.32 -49.75
N THR A 445 44.62 -12.80 -50.97
CA THR A 445 44.49 -13.51 -52.24
C THR A 445 45.81 -13.38 -53.00
N LYS A 446 46.20 -14.47 -53.70
CA LYS A 446 47.14 -14.56 -54.84
C LYS A 446 48.65 -14.39 -54.58
N GLN A 447 49.39 -15.47 -54.80
CA GLN A 447 49.93 -15.80 -56.13
C GLN A 447 50.04 -17.30 -56.33
#